data_AF-A0A0D0H7W5-F1
#
_entry.id   AF-A0A0D0H7W5-F1
#
_cell.length_a   1.000
_cell.length_b   1.000
_cell.length_c   1.000
_cell.angle_alpha   90.00
_cell.angle_beta   90.00
_cell.angle_gamma   90.00
#
_symmetry.space_group_name_H-M   'P 1'
#
loop_
_entity.id
_entity.type
_entity.pdbx_description
1 polymer ?
#
loop_
_entity_poly.entity_id
_entity_poly.type
_entity_poly.pdbx_seq_one_letter_code
_entity_poly.pdbx_strand_id
1 'polypeptide(L)'
;MTAQHDADVASLSYEQARDELIQVVSRLEQGGATLEESLQLWERGEALATRCEEWLIGARKRLEDARQGGAASGAERTATQPENGEEF
;
A
#
# COMPACT_ATOMS: atom_id res chain seq x y z
N MET A 1 -15.08 21.91 -3.27
CA MET A 1 -13.78 21.97 -2.56
C MET A 1 -13.15 20.59 -2.41
N THR A 2 -13.94 19.51 -2.37
CA THR A 2 -13.52 18.11 -2.27
C THR A 2 -12.52 17.66 -3.35
N ALA A 3 -12.69 18.10 -4.61
CA ALA A 3 -11.78 17.76 -5.71
C ALA A 3 -10.34 18.28 -5.53
N GLN A 4 -10.16 19.38 -4.79
CA GLN A 4 -8.82 19.94 -4.55
C GLN A 4 -8.07 19.14 -3.48
N HIS A 5 -8.76 18.69 -2.43
CA HIS A 5 -8.17 17.82 -1.41
C HIS A 5 -7.70 16.49 -2.00
N ASP A 6 -8.47 15.93 -2.93
CA ASP A 6 -8.16 14.67 -3.59
C ASP A 6 -6.93 14.76 -4.50
N ALA A 7 -6.84 15.84 -5.30
CA ALA A 7 -5.71 16.07 -6.21
C ALA A 7 -4.37 16.29 -5.46
N ASP A 8 -4.39 17.02 -4.34
CA ASP A 8 -3.21 17.22 -3.49
C ASP A 8 -2.75 15.90 -2.87
N VAL A 9 -3.68 15.11 -2.33
CA VAL A 9 -3.39 13.84 -1.66
C VAL A 9 -2.90 12.75 -2.64
N ALA A 10 -3.42 12.72 -3.87
CA ALA A 10 -3.02 11.75 -4.88
C ALA A 10 -1.52 11.82 -5.23
N SER A 11 -0.90 12.99 -5.07
CA SER A 11 0.53 13.21 -5.33
C SER A 11 1.46 12.73 -4.20
N LEU A 12 0.90 12.42 -3.02
CA LEU A 12 1.69 12.08 -1.83
C LEU A 12 2.27 10.66 -1.88
N SER A 13 3.46 10.53 -1.30
CA SER A 13 4.04 9.22 -0.94
C SER A 13 3.26 8.59 0.22
N TYR A 14 3.44 7.28 0.42
CA TYR A 14 2.79 6.56 1.54
C TYR A 14 3.13 7.18 2.90
N GLU A 15 4.41 7.48 3.15
CA GLU A 15 4.85 8.03 4.44
C GLU A 15 4.30 9.43 4.67
N GLN A 16 4.29 10.27 3.63
CA GLN A 16 3.70 11.60 3.69
C GLN A 16 2.20 11.54 3.97
N ALA A 17 1.46 10.70 3.24
CA ALA A 17 0.03 10.53 3.43
C ALA A 17 -0.31 10.01 4.84
N ARG A 18 0.49 9.06 5.36
CA ARG A 18 0.33 8.52 6.71
C ARG A 18 0.59 9.57 7.79
N ASP A 19 1.69 10.30 7.68
CA ASP A 19 2.09 11.29 8.68
C ASP A 19 1.07 12.43 8.74
N GLU A 20 0.54 12.81 7.58
CA GLU A 20 -0.52 13.82 7.49
C GLU A 20 -1.86 13.31 8.06
N LEU A 21 -2.21 12.05 7.79
CA LEU A 21 -3.41 11.43 8.35
C LEU A 21 -3.36 11.42 9.88
N ILE A 22 -2.19 11.13 10.47
CA ILE A 22 -1.98 11.20 11.93
C ILE A 22 -2.23 12.62 12.45
N GLN A 23 -1.76 13.65 11.74
CA GLN A 23 -2.01 15.05 12.13
C GLN A 23 -3.49 15.42 12.07
N VAL A 24 -4.18 15.00 11.01
CA VAL A 24 -5.62 15.24 10.83
C VAL A 24 -6.41 14.57 11.95
N VAL A 25 -6.14 13.30 12.25
CA VAL A 25 -6.79 12.56 13.33
C VAL A 25 -6.51 13.23 14.68
N SER A 26 -5.25 13.57 14.96
CA SER A 26 -4.90 14.23 16.22
C SER A 26 -5.64 15.56 16.41
N ARG A 27 -5.82 16.34 15.33
CA ARG A 27 -6.56 17.60 15.37
C ARG A 27 -8.07 17.39 15.59
N LEU A 28 -8.63 16.34 15.01
CA LEU A 28 -10.03 15.95 15.27
C LEU A 28 -10.23 15.50 16.72
N GLU A 29 -9.29 14.73 17.27
CA GLU A 29 -9.35 14.21 18.65
C GLU A 29 -9.14 15.29 19.72
N GLN A 30 -8.29 16.29 19.44
CA GLN A 30 -8.09 17.45 20.32
C GLN A 30 -9.38 18.27 20.50
N GLY A 31 -10.29 18.21 19.53
CA GLY A 31 -11.48 19.05 19.49
C GLY A 31 -11.15 20.54 19.33
N GLY A 32 -12.15 21.40 19.53
CA GLY A 32 -11.98 22.86 19.44
C GLY A 32 -12.02 23.43 18.02
N ALA A 33 -12.12 22.58 16.99
CA ALA A 33 -12.46 22.99 15.63
C ALA A 33 -13.97 23.27 15.51
N THR A 34 -14.34 24.23 14.66
CA THR A 34 -15.74 24.43 14.29
C THR A 34 -16.29 23.23 13.52
N LEU A 35 -17.61 23.15 13.35
CA LEU A 35 -18.24 22.07 12.58
C LEU A 35 -17.70 22.02 11.13
N GLU A 36 -17.57 23.18 10.50
CA GLU A 36 -17.07 23.27 9.12
C GLU A 36 -15.61 22.81 9.01
N GLU A 37 -14.75 23.23 9.95
CA GLU A 37 -13.37 22.77 10.01
C GLU A 37 -13.27 21.26 10.29
N SER A 38 -14.14 20.75 11.17
CA SER A 38 -14.18 19.32 11.50
C SER A 38 -14.59 18.49 10.28
N LEU A 39 -15.54 18.97 9.47
CA LEU A 39 -15.92 18.33 8.22
C LEU A 39 -14.79 18.36 7.19
N GLN A 40 -14.08 19.49 7.05
CA GLN A 40 -12.94 19.57 6.14
C GLN A 40 -11.80 18.64 6.54
N LEU A 41 -11.49 18.57 7.84
CA LEU A 41 -10.50 17.63 8.37
C LEU A 41 -10.92 16.19 8.12
N TRP A 42 -12.19 15.86 8.32
CA TRP A 42 -12.71 14.52 8.05
C TRP A 42 -12.60 14.15 6.55
N GLU A 43 -13.07 15.01 5.64
CA GLU A 43 -12.97 14.76 4.19
C GLU A 43 -11.52 14.55 3.73
N ARG A 44 -10.59 15.35 4.28
CA ARG A 44 -9.16 15.20 4.00
C ARG A 44 -8.61 13.89 4.57
N GLY A 45 -9.02 13.52 5.77
CA GLY A 45 -8.65 12.25 6.41
C GLY A 45 -9.08 11.04 5.57
N GLU A 46 -10.31 11.04 5.04
CA GLU A 46 -10.81 9.97 4.17
C GLU A 46 -10.01 9.84 2.87
N ALA A 47 -9.65 10.97 2.24
CA ALA A 47 -8.81 10.98 1.05
C ALA A 47 -7.40 10.40 1.35
N LEU A 48 -6.79 10.80 2.47
CA LEU A 48 -5.49 10.28 2.91
C LEU A 48 -5.53 8.79 3.22
N ALA A 49 -6.60 8.31 3.86
CA ALA A 49 -6.80 6.89 4.16
C ALA A 49 -6.91 6.07 2.88
N THR A 50 -7.72 6.53 1.91
CA THR A 50 -7.87 5.89 0.60
C THR A 50 -6.51 5.80 -0.11
N ARG A 51 -5.74 6.88 -0.12
CA ARG A 51 -4.40 6.91 -0.72
C ARG A 51 -3.45 5.90 -0.06
N CYS A 52 -3.48 5.80 1.26
CA CYS A 52 -2.67 4.81 1.99
C CYS A 52 -3.06 3.39 1.61
N GLU A 53 -4.36 3.11 1.46
CA GLU A 53 -4.86 1.81 1.05
C GLU A 53 -4.41 1.44 -0.36
N GLU A 54 -4.48 2.36 -1.33
CA GLU A 54 -3.99 2.14 -2.69
C GLU A 54 -2.53 1.72 -2.73
N TRP A 55 -1.67 2.40 -1.95
CA TRP A 55 -0.26 2.06 -1.82
C TRP A 55 -0.06 0.64 -1.30
N LEU A 56 -0.81 0.26 -0.25
CA LEU A 56 -0.70 -1.06 0.36
C LEU A 56 -1.23 -2.17 -0.57
N ILE A 57 -2.33 -1.93 -1.29
CA ILE A 57 -2.84 -2.84 -2.33
C ILE A 57 -1.80 -3.04 -3.42
N GLY A 58 -1.21 -1.94 -3.93
CA GLY A 58 -0.18 -1.99 -4.96
C GLY A 58 1.06 -2.76 -4.52
N ALA A 59 1.51 -2.54 -3.28
CA ALA A 59 2.63 -3.27 -2.70
C ALA A 59 2.36 -4.77 -2.57
N ARG A 60 1.15 -5.15 -2.10
CA ARG A 60 0.74 -6.57 -2.01
C ARG A 60 0.72 -7.24 -3.38
N LYS A 61 0.19 -6.56 -4.40
CA LYS A 61 0.15 -7.10 -5.77
C LYS A 61 1.56 -7.37 -6.31
N ARG A 62 2.49 -6.42 -6.14
CA ARG A 62 3.90 -6.59 -6.55
C ARG A 62 4.57 -7.78 -5.86
N LEU A 63 4.28 -7.99 -4.57
CA LEU A 63 4.81 -9.12 -3.82
C LEU A 63 4.25 -10.45 -4.33
N GLU A 64 2.95 -10.50 -4.65
CA GLU A 64 2.33 -11.69 -5.22
C GLU A 64 2.91 -12.03 -6.59
N ASP A 65 3.02 -11.03 -7.48
CA ASP A 65 3.62 -11.19 -8.81
C ASP A 65 5.07 -11.71 -8.72
N ALA A 66 5.88 -11.15 -7.80
CA ALA A 66 7.24 -11.61 -7.55
C ALA A 66 7.30 -13.06 -7.04
N ARG A 67 6.33 -13.48 -6.21
CA ARG A 67 6.26 -14.84 -5.69
C ARG A 67 5.84 -15.86 -6.75
N GLN A 68 4.91 -15.50 -7.63
CA GLN A 68 4.50 -16.35 -8.75
C GLN A 68 5.62 -16.47 -9.81
N GLY A 69 6.35 -15.38 -10.09
CA GLY A 69 7.53 -15.41 -10.95
C GLY A 69 8.70 -16.23 -10.37
N GLY A 70 8.89 -16.18 -9.04
CA GLY A 70 9.91 -16.97 -8.34
C GLY A 70 9.59 -18.47 -8.27
N ALA A 71 8.31 -18.85 -8.19
CA ALA A 71 7.88 -20.25 -8.18
C ALA A 71 8.14 -20.98 -9.51
N ALA A 72 7.99 -20.28 -10.65
CA ALA A 72 8.34 -20.82 -11.97
C ALA A 72 9.85 -21.10 -12.10
N SER A 73 10.70 -20.28 -11.48
CA SER A 73 12.16 -20.45 -11.53
C SER A 73 12.70 -21.52 -10.57
N GLY A 74 11.90 -21.98 -9.60
CA GLY A 74 12.27 -23.02 -8.62
C GLY A 74 11.98 -24.45 -9.09
N ALA A 75 11.09 -24.64 -10.05
CA ALA A 75 10.67 -25.96 -10.52
C ALA A 75 11.68 -26.63 -11.49
N GLU A 76 12.59 -25.85 -12.10
CA GLU A 76 13.53 -26.35 -13.11
C GLU A 76 14.85 -26.90 -12.53
N ARG A 77 15.11 -26.75 -11.23
CA ARG A 77 16.36 -27.23 -10.59
C ARG A 77 16.29 -28.62 -9.93
N THR A 78 15.18 -29.35 -10.03
CA THR A 78 15.03 -30.67 -9.36
C THR A 78 14.91 -31.86 -10.33
N ALA A 79 15.11 -31.66 -11.63
CA ALA A 79 14.96 -32.73 -12.62
C ALA A 79 16.26 -32.99 -13.41
N THR A 80 17.32 -33.48 -12.77
CA THR A 80 18.30 -34.35 -13.46
C THR A 80 19.07 -35.22 -12.46
N GLN A 81 18.63 -36.47 -12.29
CA GLN A 81 19.46 -37.63 -12.67
C GLN A 81 18.60 -38.89 -12.60
N PRO A 82 18.24 -39.52 -13.74
CA PRO A 82 17.80 -40.90 -13.72
C PRO A 82 19.01 -41.80 -13.48
N GLU A 83 18.78 -42.82 -12.67
CA GLU A 83 19.64 -43.98 -12.49
C GLU A 83 20.17 -44.55 -13.81
N ASN A 84 21.49 -44.79 -13.91
CA ASN A 84 22.03 -45.83 -14.79
C ASN A 84 23.21 -46.47 -14.08
N GLY A 85 23.06 -47.75 -13.77
CA GLY A 85 24.15 -48.61 -13.36
C GLY A 85 25.07 -48.87 -14.54
N GLU A 86 26.36 -48.83 -14.30
CA GLU A 86 27.34 -49.48 -15.16
C GLU A 86 28.36 -50.13 -14.24
N GLU A 87 28.40 -51.46 -14.36
CA GLU A 87 29.29 -52.39 -13.69
C GLU A 87 30.74 -52.12 -14.08
N PHE A 88 31.65 -51.98 -13.11
CA PHE A 88 33.05 -52.44 -13.16
C PHE A 88 33.59 -52.66 -11.74
#